data_AF-A0A534E4Z6-F1
#
_entry.id   AF-A0A534E4Z6-F1
#
_cell.length_a   1.000
_cell.length_b   1.000
_cell.length_c   1.000
_cell.angle_alpha   90.00
_cell.angle_beta   90.00
_cell.angle_gamma   90.00
#
_symmetry.space_group_name_H-M   'P 1'
#
loop_
_entity.id
_entity.type
_entity.pdbx_description
1 polymer ?
#
loop_
_entity_poly.entity_id
_entity_poly.type
_entity_poly.pdbx_seq_one_letter_code
_entity_poly.pdbx_strand_id
1 'polypeptide(L)'
;MTIKIDRKIIKYQVQKPEDKPQDKPADKAAEARAAAAKAASEARTAAEARVAQPGESELVRDKNGHTAKVIRMHERLERPEVLVGSTYKIKTPISDHAMYVTINDIVLNEGTEFEQRRPFEIFIYSKNLDHFQWIVALTRIISAVFRKGGDVTFLVDELKAVFDPRGGYWQPGGKFMPSIIAELGHVIEKHLQTIGLLRKRELDVHQQKLVDQKRAEFQARARQSDAFAKSHFPEGAQLCGRCSTAAVVMLDGCMTCLNCGDSKCG
;
A
#
# COMPACT_ATOMS: atom_id res chain seq x y z
N MET A 1 -42.39 56.42 61.68
CA MET A 1 -42.16 57.18 60.42
C MET A 1 -43.42 57.11 59.60
N THR A 2 -44.15 58.22 59.50
CA THR A 2 -45.49 58.26 58.89
C THR A 2 -45.32 58.68 57.43
N ILE A 3 -45.48 57.74 56.50
CA ILE A 3 -45.38 58.02 55.07
C ILE A 3 -46.69 58.70 54.63
N LYS A 4 -46.63 59.98 54.27
CA LYS A 4 -47.74 60.66 53.60
C LYS A 4 -47.68 60.34 52.12
N ILE A 5 -48.79 59.86 51.57
CA ILE A 5 -48.92 59.47 50.17
C ILE A 5 -49.78 60.54 49.49
N ASP A 6 -49.14 61.48 48.80
CA ASP A 6 -49.80 62.68 48.28
C ASP A 6 -50.48 62.47 46.91
N ARG A 7 -50.61 61.21 46.44
CA ARG A 7 -51.27 60.88 45.17
C ARG A 7 -52.08 59.58 45.28
N LYS A 8 -53.18 59.50 44.51
CA LYS A 8 -54.05 58.33 44.47
C LYS A 8 -53.29 57.11 43.93
N ILE A 9 -53.16 56.07 44.74
CA ILE A 9 -52.61 54.77 44.31
C ILE A 9 -53.65 54.12 43.39
N ILE A 10 -53.27 53.89 42.14
CA ILE A 10 -54.23 53.41 41.11
C ILE A 10 -54.09 51.90 40.85
N LYS A 11 -52.96 51.28 41.24
CA LYS A 11 -52.73 49.81 41.33
C LYS A 11 -51.62 49.54 42.35
N TYR A 12 -51.73 48.46 43.11
CA TYR A 12 -50.68 47.95 44.00
C TYR A 12 -50.53 46.43 43.80
N GLN A 13 -49.33 45.90 43.99
CA GLN A 13 -49.04 44.46 43.88
C GLN A 13 -48.26 44.02 45.13
N VAL A 14 -48.77 43.00 45.82
CA VAL A 14 -48.18 42.44 47.04
C VAL A 14 -47.32 41.25 46.62
N GLN A 15 -46.00 41.34 46.79
CA GLN A 15 -45.12 40.19 46.58
C GLN A 15 -45.20 39.27 47.79
N LYS A 16 -45.64 38.02 47.58
CA LYS A 16 -45.61 36.99 48.62
C LYS A 16 -44.24 36.31 48.61
N PRO A 17 -43.80 35.69 49.72
CA PRO A 17 -42.49 35.02 49.82
C PRO A 17 -42.26 33.91 48.77
N GLU A 18 -43.33 33.48 48.12
CA GLU A 18 -43.40 32.45 47.08
C GLU A 18 -43.06 32.98 45.66
N ASP A 19 -43.04 34.31 45.46
CA ASP A 19 -42.78 34.95 44.16
C ASP A 19 -41.29 35.26 43.90
N LYS A 20 -40.37 34.71 44.71
CA LYS A 20 -38.93 34.77 44.40
C LYS A 20 -38.58 33.68 43.39
N PRO A 21 -37.86 33.98 42.29
CA PRO A 21 -37.33 32.94 41.41
C PRO A 21 -36.46 31.98 42.23
N GLN A 22 -36.86 30.72 42.31
CA GLN A 22 -36.02 29.65 42.83
C GLN A 22 -34.90 29.41 41.80
N ASP A 23 -33.70 29.91 42.11
CA ASP A 23 -32.46 29.51 41.43
C ASP A 23 -32.23 28.00 41.63
N LYS A 24 -32.70 27.17 40.68
CA LYS A 24 -32.36 25.75 40.64
C LYS A 24 -30.95 25.60 40.07
N PRO A 25 -29.97 25.06 40.82
CA PRO A 25 -28.57 24.97 40.37
C PRO A 25 -28.34 24.06 39.15
N ALA A 26 -29.30 23.22 38.78
CA ALA A 26 -29.21 22.33 37.63
C ALA A 26 -29.29 23.07 36.28
N ASP A 27 -30.12 24.12 36.18
CA ASP A 27 -30.32 24.86 34.92
C ASP A 27 -29.14 25.78 34.62
N LYS A 28 -28.56 26.43 35.64
CA LYS A 28 -27.32 27.21 35.49
C LYS A 28 -26.12 26.36 35.09
N ALA A 29 -26.04 25.12 35.56
CA ALA A 29 -24.98 24.19 35.18
C ALA A 29 -25.16 23.71 33.72
N ALA A 30 -26.39 23.51 33.27
CA ALA A 30 -26.71 23.16 31.88
C ALA A 30 -26.43 24.34 30.94
N GLU A 31 -26.84 25.56 31.30
CA GLU A 31 -26.54 26.79 30.55
C GLU A 31 -25.04 27.09 30.51
N ALA A 32 -24.32 26.91 31.63
CA ALA A 32 -22.87 27.08 31.67
C ALA A 32 -22.14 26.05 30.78
N ARG A 33 -22.62 24.80 30.75
CA ARG A 33 -22.07 23.76 29.86
C ARG A 33 -22.39 24.04 28.39
N ALA A 34 -23.59 24.52 28.07
CA ALA A 34 -23.97 24.92 26.72
C ALA A 34 -23.17 26.15 26.25
N ALA A 35 -22.97 27.14 27.12
CA ALA A 35 -22.15 28.31 26.85
C ALA A 35 -20.66 27.95 26.67
N ALA A 36 -20.13 27.03 27.49
CA ALA A 36 -18.75 26.53 27.34
C ALA A 36 -18.58 25.71 26.06
N ALA A 37 -19.56 24.89 25.68
CA ALA A 37 -19.54 24.15 24.41
C ALA A 37 -19.62 25.07 23.20
N LYS A 38 -20.43 26.13 23.28
CA LYS A 38 -20.54 27.16 22.24
C LYS A 38 -19.26 27.99 22.12
N ALA A 39 -18.66 28.40 23.24
CA ALA A 39 -17.36 29.09 23.27
C ALA A 39 -16.22 28.21 22.76
N ALA A 40 -16.23 26.90 23.06
CA ALA A 40 -15.25 25.95 22.53
C ALA A 40 -15.44 25.71 21.03
N SER A 41 -16.68 25.69 20.54
CA SER A 41 -17.02 25.66 19.12
C SER A 41 -16.51 26.93 18.42
N GLU A 42 -16.87 28.11 18.90
CA GLU A 42 -16.45 29.40 18.33
C GLU A 42 -14.94 29.61 18.38
N ALA A 43 -14.26 29.14 19.44
CA ALA A 43 -12.80 29.15 19.54
C ALA A 43 -12.14 28.17 18.56
N ARG A 44 -12.77 27.02 18.27
CA ARG A 44 -12.32 26.08 17.22
C ARG A 44 -12.53 26.68 15.85
N THR A 45 -13.68 27.28 15.57
CA THR A 45 -13.96 27.97 14.30
C THR A 45 -13.02 29.16 14.09
N ALA A 46 -12.69 29.91 15.14
CA ALA A 46 -11.74 31.02 15.09
C ALA A 46 -10.28 30.54 14.96
N ALA A 47 -9.92 29.39 15.54
CA ALA A 47 -8.62 28.74 15.33
C ALA A 47 -8.51 28.17 13.92
N GLU A 48 -9.57 27.56 13.38
CA GLU A 48 -9.66 27.08 11.99
C GLU A 48 -9.66 28.23 10.98
N ALA A 49 -10.22 29.40 11.32
CA ALA A 49 -10.16 30.61 10.50
C ALA A 49 -8.79 31.33 10.56
N ARG A 50 -7.96 31.06 11.58
CA ARG A 50 -6.57 31.58 11.68
C ARG A 50 -5.53 30.64 11.08
N VAL A 51 -5.91 29.41 10.72
CA VAL A 51 -5.07 28.52 9.91
C VAL A 51 -5.19 28.93 8.45
N ALA A 52 -4.23 29.78 8.05
CA ALA A 52 -3.69 29.99 6.71
C ALA A 52 -4.67 29.91 5.53
N GLN A 53 -4.77 31.04 4.83
CA GLN A 53 -5.44 31.19 3.54
C GLN A 53 -4.93 30.15 2.51
N PRO A 54 -5.72 29.81 1.49
CA PRO A 54 -5.42 28.69 0.60
C PRO A 54 -4.28 29.04 -0.37
N GLY A 55 -3.29 28.14 -0.50
CA GLY A 55 -2.37 28.14 -1.64
C GLY A 55 -1.17 29.08 -1.53
N GLU A 56 -0.50 29.17 -0.38
CA GLU A 56 0.85 29.77 -0.36
C GLU A 56 1.83 28.89 -1.15
N SER A 57 1.96 29.21 -2.43
CA SER A 57 3.14 28.83 -3.18
C SER A 57 4.31 29.65 -2.66
N GLU A 58 5.17 29.04 -1.86
CA GLU A 58 6.43 29.67 -1.50
C GLU A 58 7.31 29.73 -2.75
N LEU A 59 7.63 30.95 -3.17
CA LEU A 59 8.67 31.21 -4.16
C LEU A 59 10.02 31.05 -3.45
N VAL A 60 10.61 29.87 -3.55
CA VAL A 60 11.95 29.63 -3.01
C VAL A 60 12.97 30.15 -4.01
N ARG A 61 13.84 31.07 -3.57
CA ARG A 61 14.98 31.55 -4.34
C ARG A 61 16.19 30.69 -4.08
N ASP A 62 16.79 30.13 -5.13
CA ASP A 62 18.10 29.49 -5.04
C ASP A 62 19.21 30.54 -4.84
N LYS A 63 20.44 30.08 -4.57
CA LYS A 63 21.62 30.95 -4.41
C LYS A 63 22.01 31.69 -5.71
N ASN A 64 21.42 31.32 -6.85
CA ASN A 64 21.68 31.86 -8.18
C ASN A 64 20.56 32.80 -8.66
N GLY A 65 19.54 33.06 -7.83
CA GLY A 65 18.44 33.98 -8.13
C GLY A 65 17.23 33.38 -8.85
N HIS A 66 17.19 32.06 -9.10
CA HIS A 66 16.04 31.40 -9.71
C HIS A 66 14.91 31.24 -8.70
N THR A 67 13.69 31.63 -9.08
CA THR A 67 12.48 31.47 -8.28
C THR A 67 11.73 30.20 -8.70
N ALA A 68 11.62 29.23 -7.81
CA ALA A 68 10.80 28.03 -8.01
C ALA A 68 9.52 28.10 -7.17
N LYS A 69 8.37 27.83 -7.80
CA LYS A 69 7.07 27.78 -7.12
C LYS A 69 6.93 26.42 -6.44
N VAL A 70 7.26 26.32 -5.14
CA VAL A 70 7.21 25.03 -4.43
C VAL A 70 5.77 24.72 -4.04
N ILE A 71 5.20 23.69 -4.67
CA ILE A 71 3.86 23.19 -4.34
C ILE A 71 4.00 22.07 -3.31
N ARG A 72 3.54 22.30 -2.08
CA ARG A 72 3.46 21.25 -1.05
C ARG A 72 2.16 20.47 -1.19
N MET A 73 2.29 19.14 -1.15
CA MET A 73 1.13 18.25 -1.07
C MET A 73 0.56 18.31 0.35
N HIS A 74 -0.64 18.85 0.48
CA HIS A 74 -1.41 18.90 1.72
C HIS A 74 -2.88 18.59 1.39
N GLU A 75 -3.70 18.32 2.41
CA GLU A 75 -5.11 17.91 2.27
C GLU A 75 -5.98 18.89 1.45
N ARG A 76 -5.54 20.14 1.28
CA ARG A 76 -6.18 21.18 0.45
C ARG A 76 -5.65 21.29 -0.98
N LEU A 77 -4.82 20.34 -1.45
CA LEU A 77 -4.32 20.34 -2.83
C LEU A 77 -5.46 19.94 -3.78
N GLU A 78 -5.88 20.85 -4.66
CA GLU A 78 -6.92 20.58 -5.64
C GLU A 78 -6.45 19.55 -6.68
N ARG A 79 -7.38 18.69 -7.11
CA ARG A 79 -7.13 17.68 -8.15
C ARG A 79 -6.92 18.38 -9.50
N PRO A 80 -5.78 18.20 -10.18
CA PRO A 80 -5.57 18.74 -11.52
C PRO A 80 -6.57 18.19 -12.54
N GLU A 81 -6.74 18.91 -13.66
CA GLU A 81 -7.58 18.45 -14.78
C GLU A 81 -7.04 17.19 -15.45
N VAL A 82 -5.72 17.05 -15.51
CA VAL A 82 -5.02 15.92 -16.15
C VAL A 82 -4.09 15.24 -15.14
N LEU A 83 -4.14 13.91 -15.12
CA LEU A 83 -3.22 13.06 -14.35
C LEU A 83 -2.58 12.03 -15.27
N VAL A 84 -1.32 11.69 -15.01
CA VAL A 84 -0.58 10.69 -15.78
C VAL A 84 -0.60 9.38 -15.02
N GLY A 85 -1.18 8.33 -15.61
CA GLY A 85 -1.39 7.05 -14.94
C GLY A 85 -0.63 5.87 -15.53
N SER A 86 -0.38 4.87 -14.69
CA SER A 86 0.13 3.55 -15.09
C SER A 86 -0.79 2.45 -14.60
N THR A 87 -1.18 1.53 -15.48
CA THR A 87 -2.02 0.38 -15.14
C THR A 87 -1.20 -0.90 -15.09
N TYR A 88 -1.27 -1.61 -13.96
CA TYR A 88 -0.60 -2.87 -13.69
C TYR A 88 -1.61 -4.01 -13.63
N LYS A 89 -1.25 -5.16 -14.18
CA LYS A 89 -2.07 -6.37 -14.15
C LYS A 89 -1.50 -7.36 -13.13
N ILE A 90 -2.32 -7.77 -12.18
CA ILE A 90 -2.05 -8.84 -11.23
C ILE A 90 -2.87 -10.06 -11.66
N LYS A 91 -2.21 -11.18 -11.93
CA LYS A 91 -2.86 -12.46 -12.20
C LYS A 91 -2.28 -13.50 -11.24
N THR A 92 -3.08 -13.91 -10.28
CA THR A 92 -2.68 -14.92 -9.29
C THR A 92 -3.06 -16.32 -9.80
N PRO A 93 -2.36 -17.38 -9.38
CA PRO A 93 -2.72 -18.75 -9.73
C PRO A 93 -3.96 -19.25 -8.97
N ILE A 94 -4.33 -18.57 -7.89
CA ILE A 94 -5.45 -18.93 -7.01
C ILE A 94 -6.78 -18.30 -7.42
N SER A 95 -6.79 -17.38 -8.40
CA SER A 95 -8.00 -16.73 -8.87
C SER A 95 -8.08 -16.76 -10.40
N ASP A 96 -9.27 -17.07 -10.91
CA ASP A 96 -9.55 -17.09 -12.35
C ASP A 96 -9.57 -15.70 -12.97
N HIS A 97 -9.68 -14.65 -12.16
CA HIS A 97 -9.82 -13.28 -12.61
C HIS A 97 -8.60 -12.44 -12.27
N ALA A 98 -8.11 -11.73 -13.28
CA ALA A 98 -7.06 -10.74 -13.08
C ALA A 98 -7.60 -9.50 -12.37
N MET A 99 -6.74 -8.90 -11.55
CA MET A 99 -6.93 -7.60 -10.93
C MET A 99 -6.11 -6.55 -11.69
N TYR A 100 -6.67 -5.37 -11.87
CA TYR A 100 -6.02 -4.24 -12.52
C TYR A 100 -5.85 -3.11 -11.52
N VAL A 101 -4.62 -2.60 -11.41
CA VAL A 101 -4.25 -1.56 -10.47
C VAL A 101 -3.75 -0.36 -11.27
N THR A 102 -4.50 0.73 -11.26
CA THR A 102 -4.10 1.98 -11.91
C THR A 102 -3.60 2.94 -10.85
N ILE A 103 -2.39 3.45 -10.99
CA ILE A 103 -1.86 4.50 -10.12
C ILE A 103 -1.67 5.74 -10.98
N ASN A 104 -2.32 6.83 -10.58
CA ASN A 104 -2.27 8.13 -11.22
C ASN A 104 -1.35 9.06 -10.43
N ASP A 105 -0.49 9.75 -11.16
CA ASP A 105 0.49 10.68 -10.63
C ASP A 105 0.14 12.11 -10.97
N ILE A 106 0.51 13.02 -10.06
CA ILE A 106 0.59 14.45 -10.34
C ILE A 106 2.04 14.84 -10.60
N VAL A 107 2.22 15.73 -11.58
CA VAL A 107 3.51 16.34 -11.89
C VAL A 107 3.60 17.65 -11.13
N LEU A 108 4.61 17.77 -10.27
CA LEU A 108 4.92 18.99 -9.53
C LEU A 108 6.06 19.71 -10.24
N ASN A 109 5.97 21.04 -10.31
CA ASN A 109 6.97 21.92 -10.94
C ASN A 109 7.25 21.55 -12.41
N GLU A 110 6.21 21.20 -13.16
CA GLU A 110 6.31 20.82 -14.57
C GLU A 110 7.08 21.86 -15.40
N GLY A 111 8.01 21.38 -16.22
CA GLY A 111 8.84 22.23 -17.07
C GLY A 111 9.98 22.98 -16.35
N THR A 112 10.28 22.61 -15.10
CA THR A 112 11.42 23.14 -14.33
C THR A 112 12.44 22.04 -14.02
N GLU A 113 13.65 22.42 -13.62
CA GLU A 113 14.68 21.46 -13.17
C GLU A 113 14.27 20.64 -11.93
N PHE A 114 13.25 21.10 -11.20
CA PHE A 114 12.72 20.46 -9.99
C PHE A 114 11.43 19.68 -10.27
N GLU A 115 11.20 19.27 -11.51
CA GLU A 115 10.05 18.45 -11.88
C GLU A 115 10.07 17.12 -11.10
N GLN A 116 8.98 16.85 -10.40
CA GLN A 116 8.83 15.62 -9.62
C GLN A 116 7.45 15.03 -9.82
N ARG A 117 7.41 13.70 -10.01
CA ARG A 117 6.15 12.96 -10.05
C ARG A 117 5.85 12.40 -8.67
N ARG A 118 4.60 12.53 -8.24
CA ARG A 118 4.13 11.99 -6.95
C ARG A 118 2.83 11.22 -7.19
N PRO A 119 2.65 10.06 -6.52
CA PRO A 119 1.40 9.32 -6.63
C PRO A 119 0.28 10.16 -6.00
N PHE A 120 -0.87 10.19 -6.66
CA PHE A 120 -2.00 11.01 -6.26
C PHE A 120 -3.22 10.17 -5.90
N GLU A 121 -3.57 9.20 -6.75
CA GLU A 121 -4.69 8.30 -6.51
C GLU A 121 -4.40 6.90 -7.08
N ILE A 122 -5.02 5.89 -6.47
CA ILE A 122 -4.96 4.50 -6.92
C ILE A 122 -6.38 3.98 -7.16
N PHE A 123 -6.54 3.19 -8.22
CA PHE A 123 -7.77 2.46 -8.53
C PHE A 123 -7.47 0.98 -8.64
N ILE A 124 -8.22 0.17 -7.92
CA ILE A 124 -8.08 -1.29 -7.96
C ILE A 124 -9.40 -1.84 -8.50
N TYR A 125 -9.34 -2.49 -9.66
CA TYR A 125 -10.47 -3.15 -10.29
C TYR A 125 -10.27 -4.67 -10.28
N SER A 126 -11.30 -5.41 -9.92
CA SER A 126 -11.33 -6.87 -9.95
C SER A 126 -12.73 -7.34 -10.35
N LYS A 127 -12.81 -8.43 -11.11
CA LYS A 127 -14.07 -9.14 -11.36
C LYS A 127 -14.45 -10.10 -10.23
N ASN A 128 -13.50 -10.44 -9.37
CA ASN A 128 -13.75 -11.29 -8.21
C ASN A 128 -14.45 -10.48 -7.10
N LEU A 129 -15.68 -10.89 -6.76
CA LEU A 129 -16.54 -10.21 -5.78
C LEU A 129 -16.13 -10.49 -4.33
N ASP A 130 -15.44 -11.60 -4.05
CA ASP A 130 -14.97 -11.95 -2.69
C ASP A 130 -14.04 -10.88 -2.12
N HIS A 131 -13.41 -10.12 -3.02
CA HIS A 131 -12.43 -9.11 -2.70
C HIS A 131 -12.98 -7.69 -2.64
N PHE A 132 -14.24 -7.50 -3.00
CA PHE A 132 -14.79 -6.18 -3.30
C PHE A 132 -14.69 -5.19 -2.12
N GLN A 133 -15.06 -5.62 -0.91
CA GLN A 133 -15.09 -4.73 0.26
C GLN A 133 -13.71 -4.16 0.60
N TRP A 134 -12.70 -5.03 0.68
CA TRP A 134 -11.34 -4.59 0.99
C TRP A 134 -10.70 -3.85 -0.18
N ILE A 135 -11.03 -4.18 -1.44
CA ILE A 135 -10.58 -3.42 -2.62
C ILE A 135 -11.06 -1.97 -2.52
N VAL A 136 -12.34 -1.76 -2.22
CA VAL A 136 -12.93 -0.43 -2.07
C VAL A 136 -12.29 0.32 -0.90
N ALA A 137 -12.09 -0.35 0.24
CA ALA A 137 -11.46 0.24 1.41
C ALA A 137 -10.00 0.66 1.12
N LEU A 138 -9.19 -0.22 0.54
CA LEU A 138 -7.79 0.06 0.21
C LEU A 138 -7.65 1.17 -0.83
N THR A 139 -8.49 1.15 -1.87
CA THR A 139 -8.53 2.20 -2.90
C THR A 139 -8.73 3.58 -2.26
N ARG A 140 -9.67 3.69 -1.30
CA ARG A 140 -9.97 4.95 -0.59
C ARG A 140 -8.84 5.38 0.35
N ILE A 141 -8.33 4.45 1.16
CA ILE A 141 -7.32 4.73 2.18
C ILE A 141 -5.98 5.09 1.52
N ILE A 142 -5.52 4.29 0.56
CA ILE A 142 -4.25 4.54 -0.13
C ILE A 142 -4.30 5.86 -0.90
N SER A 143 -5.40 6.15 -1.60
CA SER A 143 -5.57 7.45 -2.28
C SER A 143 -5.64 8.62 -1.31
N ALA A 144 -6.18 8.43 -0.10
CA ALA A 144 -6.13 9.48 0.93
C ALA A 144 -4.70 9.71 1.43
N VAL A 145 -3.92 8.63 1.64
CA VAL A 145 -2.51 8.73 2.04
C VAL A 145 -1.68 9.41 0.96
N PHE A 146 -1.87 9.06 -0.32
CA PHE A 146 -1.20 9.70 -1.45
C PHE A 146 -1.51 11.22 -1.52
N ARG A 147 -2.78 11.61 -1.35
CA ARG A 147 -3.17 13.04 -1.34
C ARG A 147 -2.66 13.82 -0.15
N LYS A 148 -2.53 13.18 1.02
CA LYS A 148 -1.98 13.83 2.21
C LYS A 148 -0.51 14.22 2.02
N GLY A 149 0.20 13.53 1.12
CA GLY A 149 1.60 13.78 0.84
C GLY A 149 2.53 13.29 1.95
N GLY A 150 3.80 13.69 1.86
CA GLY A 150 4.86 13.23 2.77
C GLY A 150 5.56 11.97 2.28
N ASP A 151 6.07 11.16 3.22
CA ASP A 151 6.68 9.87 2.90
C ASP A 151 5.59 8.81 2.76
N VAL A 152 5.32 8.41 1.51
CA VAL A 152 4.36 7.36 1.17
C VAL A 152 5.04 6.00 0.97
N THR A 153 6.37 5.93 1.09
CA THR A 153 7.13 4.71 0.80
C THR A 153 6.87 3.61 1.83
N PHE A 154 6.51 3.97 3.08
CA PHE A 154 6.15 3.03 4.13
C PHE A 154 4.98 2.10 3.75
N LEU A 155 4.05 2.57 2.90
CA LEU A 155 2.92 1.75 2.43
C LEU A 155 3.39 0.46 1.74
N VAL A 156 4.56 0.48 1.11
CA VAL A 156 5.14 -0.71 0.47
C VAL A 156 5.38 -1.80 1.51
N ASP A 157 6.01 -1.45 2.63
CA ASP A 157 6.37 -2.40 3.67
C ASP A 157 5.13 -2.90 4.42
N GLU A 158 4.19 -1.98 4.74
CA GLU A 158 2.92 -2.34 5.39
C GLU A 158 2.09 -3.31 4.55
N LEU A 159 1.95 -3.07 3.25
CA LEU A 159 1.19 -3.96 2.37
C LEU A 159 1.88 -5.30 2.16
N LYS A 160 3.22 -5.33 2.04
CA LYS A 160 4.00 -6.57 1.92
C LYS A 160 3.96 -7.44 3.16
N ALA A 161 3.73 -6.85 4.34
CA ALA A 161 3.59 -7.55 5.60
C ALA A 161 2.20 -8.18 5.81
N VAL A 162 1.24 -7.98 4.89
CA VAL A 162 -0.08 -8.61 4.97
C VAL A 162 -0.02 -10.04 4.45
N PHE A 163 -0.44 -11.00 5.28
CA PHE A 163 -0.47 -12.41 4.96
C PHE A 163 -1.89 -12.90 4.68
N ASP A 164 -2.02 -13.83 3.73
CA ASP A 164 -3.28 -14.54 3.49
C ASP A 164 -3.34 -15.73 4.47
N PRO A 165 -4.44 -15.93 5.23
CA PRO A 165 -4.59 -17.08 6.12
C PRO A 165 -4.49 -18.43 5.39
N ARG A 166 -4.65 -18.45 4.06
CA ARG A 166 -4.48 -19.64 3.20
C ARG A 166 -3.03 -19.91 2.80
N GLY A 167 -2.07 -19.08 3.23
CA GLY A 167 -0.63 -19.33 3.05
C GLY A 167 0.00 -18.76 1.79
N GLY A 168 -0.69 -17.86 1.06
CA GLY A 168 -0.15 -17.19 -0.13
C GLY A 168 -0.07 -18.09 -1.36
N TYR A 169 0.79 -17.73 -2.32
CA TYR A 169 0.96 -18.45 -3.58
C TYR A 169 2.30 -18.16 -4.26
N TRP A 170 2.69 -19.01 -5.20
CA TRP A 170 3.89 -18.83 -6.02
C TRP A 170 3.53 -18.24 -7.38
N GLN A 171 4.21 -17.16 -7.76
CA GLN A 171 4.10 -16.58 -9.09
C GLN A 171 4.89 -17.40 -10.12
N PRO A 172 4.52 -17.33 -11.42
CA PRO A 172 5.38 -17.79 -12.51
C PRO A 172 6.79 -17.20 -12.36
N GLY A 173 7.81 -18.05 -12.46
CA GLY A 173 9.20 -17.66 -12.18
C GLY A 173 9.66 -17.92 -10.74
N GLY A 174 8.83 -18.58 -9.92
CA GLY A 174 9.25 -19.10 -8.62
C GLY A 174 9.35 -18.04 -7.52
N LYS A 175 8.63 -16.92 -7.63
CA LYS A 175 8.59 -15.88 -6.59
C LYS A 175 7.40 -16.10 -5.67
N PHE A 176 7.64 -16.28 -4.37
CA PHE A 176 6.58 -16.47 -3.37
C PHE A 176 5.91 -15.16 -2.97
N MET A 177 4.58 -15.09 -3.04
CA MET A 177 3.75 -14.00 -2.54
C MET A 177 2.94 -14.47 -1.32
N PRO A 178 3.07 -13.79 -0.16
CA PRO A 178 2.33 -14.19 1.04
C PRO A 178 0.83 -13.87 0.98
N SER A 179 0.43 -12.91 0.14
CA SER A 179 -0.97 -12.57 -0.12
C SER A 179 -1.12 -11.74 -1.40
N ILE A 180 -2.36 -11.58 -1.87
CA ILE A 180 -2.68 -10.65 -2.96
C ILE A 180 -2.42 -9.18 -2.58
N ILE A 181 -2.54 -8.85 -1.29
CA ILE A 181 -2.23 -7.52 -0.76
C ILE A 181 -0.73 -7.26 -0.79
N ALA A 182 0.08 -8.29 -0.48
CA ALA A 182 1.52 -8.18 -0.60
C ALA A 182 1.96 -8.03 -2.06
N GLU A 183 1.28 -8.67 -3.02
CA GLU A 183 1.51 -8.43 -4.45
C GLU A 183 1.14 -6.99 -4.85
N LEU A 184 0.05 -6.43 -4.32
CA LEU A 184 -0.27 -5.00 -4.48
C LEU A 184 0.84 -4.10 -3.93
N GLY A 185 1.41 -4.42 -2.76
CA GLY A 185 2.57 -3.71 -2.21
C GLY A 185 3.79 -3.73 -3.15
N HIS A 186 4.03 -4.84 -3.84
CA HIS A 186 5.09 -4.92 -4.88
C HIS A 186 4.76 -4.09 -6.13
N VAL A 187 3.48 -3.99 -6.51
CA VAL A 187 3.06 -3.13 -7.62
C VAL A 187 3.30 -1.66 -7.27
N ILE A 188 2.92 -1.24 -6.07
CA ILE A 188 3.15 0.12 -5.58
C ILE A 188 4.65 0.40 -5.49
N GLU A 189 5.45 -0.53 -4.96
CA GLU A 189 6.92 -0.40 -4.94
C GLU A 189 7.50 -0.18 -6.34
N LYS A 190 7.11 -1.02 -7.31
CA LYS A 190 7.56 -0.91 -8.70
C LYS A 190 7.18 0.45 -9.28
N HIS A 191 5.97 0.93 -8.99
CA HIS A 191 5.51 2.23 -9.44
C HIS A 191 6.33 3.37 -8.83
N LEU A 192 6.52 3.36 -7.50
CA LEU A 192 7.36 4.33 -6.78
C LEU A 192 8.81 4.34 -7.27
N GLN A 193 9.35 3.18 -7.67
CA GLN A 193 10.66 3.10 -8.34
C GLN A 193 10.64 3.75 -9.73
N THR A 194 9.58 3.52 -10.49
CA THR A 194 9.43 4.05 -11.86
C THR A 194 9.39 5.58 -11.86
N ILE A 195 8.73 6.18 -10.86
CA ILE A 195 8.65 7.64 -10.71
C ILE A 195 9.83 8.26 -9.94
N GLY A 196 10.81 7.44 -9.53
CA GLY A 196 12.03 7.92 -8.85
C GLY A 196 11.87 8.22 -7.36
N LEU A 197 10.72 7.90 -6.75
CA LEU A 197 10.49 8.09 -5.31
C LEU A 197 11.20 7.05 -4.44
N LEU A 198 11.40 5.84 -4.98
CA LEU A 198 12.04 4.74 -4.27
C LEU A 198 13.21 4.22 -5.09
N ARG A 199 14.40 4.09 -4.48
CA ARG A 199 15.54 3.49 -5.17
C ARG A 199 15.40 1.98 -5.20
N LYS A 200 15.64 1.39 -6.36
CA LYS A 200 15.73 -0.06 -6.47
C LYS A 200 16.90 -0.54 -5.60
N ARG A 201 16.66 -1.53 -4.74
CA ARG A 201 17.74 -2.20 -4.00
C ARG A 201 18.54 -3.03 -5.00
N GLU A 202 19.69 -2.53 -5.39
CA GLU A 202 20.66 -3.25 -6.20
C GLU A 202 21.59 -4.06 -5.29
N LEU A 203 22.05 -5.20 -5.79
CA LEU A 203 23.09 -5.98 -5.13
C LEU A 203 24.39 -5.16 -5.18
N ASP A 204 25.12 -5.14 -4.08
CA ASP A 204 26.45 -4.54 -4.08
C ASP A 204 27.36 -5.23 -5.12
N VAL A 205 28.37 -4.52 -5.64
CA VAL A 205 29.28 -5.01 -6.68
C VAL A 205 29.90 -6.35 -6.28
N HIS A 206 30.25 -6.51 -5.00
CA HIS A 206 30.78 -7.76 -4.48
C HIS A 206 29.74 -8.90 -4.50
N GLN A 207 28.51 -8.61 -4.08
CA GLN A 207 27.40 -9.58 -4.07
C GLN A 207 27.04 -10.01 -5.49
N GLN A 208 26.99 -9.06 -6.44
CA GLN A 208 26.72 -9.35 -7.84
C GLN A 208 27.80 -10.25 -8.45
N LYS A 209 29.09 -9.95 -8.21
CA LYS A 209 30.21 -10.81 -8.64
C LYS A 209 30.11 -12.23 -8.09
N LEU A 210 29.76 -12.38 -6.80
CA LEU A 210 29.60 -13.69 -6.18
C LEU A 210 28.45 -14.47 -6.83
N VAL A 211 27.31 -13.82 -7.08
CA VAL A 211 26.17 -14.45 -7.75
C VAL A 211 26.54 -14.89 -9.16
N ASP A 212 27.23 -14.04 -9.92
CA ASP A 212 27.65 -14.34 -11.29
C ASP A 212 28.67 -15.50 -11.33
N GLN A 213 29.64 -15.51 -10.41
CA GLN A 213 30.59 -16.61 -10.26
C GLN A 213 29.87 -17.93 -9.93
N LYS A 214 28.95 -17.93 -8.96
CA LYS A 214 28.20 -19.14 -8.57
C LYS A 214 27.30 -19.64 -9.70
N ARG A 215 26.70 -18.72 -10.46
CA ARG A 215 25.90 -19.06 -11.64
C ARG A 215 26.77 -19.70 -12.73
N ALA A 216 27.97 -19.17 -12.98
CA ALA A 216 28.93 -19.75 -13.92
C ALA A 216 29.41 -21.14 -13.47
N GLU A 217 29.74 -21.32 -12.19
CA GLU A 217 30.11 -22.62 -11.61
C GLU A 217 28.98 -23.65 -11.78
N PHE A 218 27.73 -23.28 -11.50
CA PHE A 218 26.58 -24.17 -11.67
C PHE A 218 26.38 -24.57 -13.14
N GLN A 219 26.43 -23.61 -14.07
CA GLN A 219 26.31 -23.88 -15.49
C GLN A 219 27.45 -24.77 -16.02
N ALA A 220 28.68 -24.57 -15.53
CA ALA A 220 29.82 -25.42 -15.88
C ALA A 220 29.63 -26.86 -15.37
N ARG A 221 29.12 -27.04 -14.14
CA ARG A 221 28.79 -28.36 -13.58
C ARG A 221 27.65 -29.04 -14.34
N ALA A 222 26.60 -28.31 -14.69
CA ALA A 222 25.48 -28.84 -15.47
C ALA A 222 25.92 -29.31 -16.88
N ARG A 223 26.82 -28.55 -17.53
CA ARG A 223 27.44 -28.95 -18.80
C ARG A 223 28.31 -30.20 -18.66
N GLN A 224 29.00 -30.37 -17.53
CA GLN A 224 29.76 -31.58 -17.25
C GLN A 224 28.85 -32.78 -17.01
N SER A 225 27.74 -32.63 -16.29
CA SER A 225 26.77 -33.73 -16.12
C SER A 225 26.12 -34.15 -17.44
N ASP A 226 25.81 -33.21 -18.34
CA ASP A 226 25.27 -33.54 -19.67
C ASP A 226 26.28 -34.26 -20.59
N ALA A 227 27.59 -33.99 -20.42
CA ALA A 227 28.64 -34.71 -21.15
C ALA A 227 28.78 -36.18 -20.71
N PHE A 228 28.45 -36.50 -19.45
CA PHE A 228 28.36 -37.88 -18.93
C PHE A 228 26.95 -38.49 -19.06
N ALA A 229 25.91 -37.68 -19.31
CA ALA A 229 24.53 -38.11 -19.52
C ALA A 229 24.20 -38.48 -20.98
N LYS A 230 25.22 -38.72 -21.83
CA LYS A 230 25.05 -39.62 -22.97
C LYS A 230 25.02 -41.06 -22.45
N SER A 231 24.00 -41.41 -21.66
CA SER A 231 23.77 -42.80 -21.30
C SER A 231 23.66 -43.62 -22.59
N HIS A 232 24.50 -44.64 -22.74
CA HIS A 232 24.38 -45.61 -23.85
C HIS A 232 23.11 -46.48 -23.73
N PHE A 233 22.24 -46.16 -22.77
CA PHE A 233 21.05 -46.90 -22.43
C PHE A 233 19.82 -45.99 -22.51
N PRO A 234 18.62 -46.53 -22.81
CA PRO A 234 17.41 -45.76 -23.02
C PRO A 234 17.02 -44.89 -21.82
N GLU A 235 16.37 -43.74 -22.09
CA GLU A 235 15.78 -42.91 -21.04
C GLU A 235 14.76 -43.73 -20.23
N GLY A 236 14.82 -43.65 -18.90
CA GLY A 236 13.99 -44.43 -18.00
C GLY A 236 14.55 -45.80 -17.59
N ALA A 237 15.79 -46.14 -17.99
CA ALA A 237 16.46 -47.35 -17.51
C ALA A 237 16.68 -47.32 -15.98
N GLN A 238 16.34 -48.42 -15.31
CA GLN A 238 16.47 -48.58 -13.86
C GLN A 238 17.87 -49.08 -13.47
N LEU A 239 18.23 -48.89 -12.20
CA LEU A 239 19.51 -49.35 -11.65
C LEU A 239 19.56 -50.88 -11.56
N CYS A 240 20.59 -51.50 -12.14
CA CYS A 240 20.83 -52.94 -12.04
C CYS A 240 21.37 -53.30 -10.65
N GLY A 241 20.76 -54.29 -9.99
CA GLY A 241 21.22 -54.78 -8.69
C GLY A 241 22.57 -55.54 -8.73
N ARG A 242 22.99 -56.02 -9.91
CA ARG A 242 24.21 -56.83 -10.08
C ARG A 242 25.44 -56.02 -10.48
N CYS A 243 25.30 -55.10 -11.44
CA CYS A 243 26.41 -54.28 -11.95
C CYS A 243 26.32 -52.79 -11.58
N SER A 244 25.29 -52.40 -10.81
CA SER A 244 25.07 -51.02 -10.34
C SER A 244 25.01 -49.95 -11.45
N THR A 245 24.73 -50.36 -12.70
CA THR A 245 24.58 -49.47 -13.85
C THR A 245 23.09 -49.25 -14.14
N ALA A 246 22.70 -48.00 -14.44
CA ALA A 246 21.32 -47.64 -14.84
C ALA A 246 21.02 -48.12 -16.28
N ALA A 247 20.79 -49.41 -16.42
CA ALA A 247 20.67 -50.09 -17.72
C ALA A 247 19.57 -51.17 -17.75
N VAL A 248 18.72 -51.27 -16.73
CA VAL A 248 17.61 -52.26 -16.71
C VAL A 248 16.38 -51.69 -17.41
N VAL A 249 15.88 -52.42 -18.40
CA VAL A 249 14.67 -52.08 -19.15
C VAL A 249 13.73 -53.28 -19.24
N MET A 250 12.44 -53.04 -19.49
CA MET A 250 11.47 -54.11 -19.73
C MET A 250 11.52 -54.50 -21.23
N LEU A 251 11.99 -55.71 -21.52
CA LEU A 251 12.02 -56.29 -22.86
C LEU A 251 11.32 -57.65 -22.81
N ASP A 252 10.43 -57.90 -23.77
CA ASP A 252 9.72 -59.18 -23.92
C ASP A 252 9.05 -59.70 -22.63
N GLY A 253 8.50 -58.78 -21.83
CA GLY A 253 7.81 -59.09 -20.58
C GLY A 253 8.74 -59.33 -19.38
N CYS A 254 10.03 -59.09 -19.51
CA CYS A 254 11.02 -59.32 -18.46
C CYS A 254 11.97 -58.13 -18.26
N MET A 255 12.40 -57.91 -17.01
CA MET A 255 13.35 -56.85 -16.66
C MET A 255 14.78 -57.32 -16.93
N THR A 256 15.43 -56.77 -17.96
CA THR A 256 16.75 -57.20 -18.43
C THR A 256 17.75 -56.04 -18.42
N CYS A 257 18.96 -56.27 -17.91
CA CYS A 257 20.05 -55.30 -17.92
C CYS A 257 20.83 -55.32 -19.24
N LEU A 258 20.83 -54.19 -19.96
CA LEU A 258 21.57 -54.03 -21.22
C LEU A 258 23.09 -53.92 -21.05
N ASN A 259 23.59 -53.79 -19.82
CA ASN A 259 25.02 -53.68 -19.53
C ASN A 259 25.68 -55.02 -19.18
N CYS A 260 25.00 -55.87 -18.40
CA CYS A 260 25.57 -57.14 -17.92
C CYS A 260 24.72 -58.39 -18.19
N GLY A 261 23.55 -58.24 -18.84
CA GLY A 261 22.66 -59.35 -19.20
C GLY A 261 21.83 -59.93 -18.04
N ASP A 262 21.88 -59.34 -16.85
CA ASP A 262 21.10 -59.80 -15.70
C ASP A 262 19.59 -59.68 -15.95
N SER A 263 18.84 -60.77 -15.74
CA SER A 263 17.40 -60.83 -16.01
C SER A 263 16.66 -61.60 -14.93
N LYS A 264 15.41 -61.20 -14.62
CA LYS A 264 14.58 -61.86 -13.60
C LYS A 264 13.92 -63.16 -14.08
N CYS A 265 13.96 -63.45 -15.36
CA CYS A 265 13.28 -64.60 -15.98
C CYS A 265 14.22 -65.75 -16.39
N GLY A 266 15.55 -65.59 -16.26
CA GLY A 266 16.53 -66.64 -16.56
C GLY A 266 17.80 -66.11 -17.21
#